data_AF-A0A132NLV9-F1
#
_entry.id   AF-A0A132NLV9-F1
#
_cell.length_a   1.000
_cell.length_b   1.000
_cell.length_c   1.000
_cell.angle_alpha   90.00
_cell.angle_beta   90.00
_cell.angle_gamma   90.00
#
_symmetry.space_group_name_H-M   'P 1'
#
loop_
_entity.id
_entity.type
_entity.pdbx_description
1 polymer ?
#
loop_
_entity_poly.entity_id
_entity_poly.type
_entity_poly.pdbx_seq_one_letter_code
_entity_poly.pdbx_strand_id
1 'polypeptide(L)'
;RAEREILLARSAEIADRTRARTLIELGAGSAEKTRLLLSALRAAGTLRRYVPVDVSESALLGAGKALLAEYPGLAVQAVVADFTHQLGLLPHGEGPRLLAFLGSTVGNLEPGERDDFLAAVRSVLAPGDFLLLGTDLVKDRDTLVAAYDDTVGVTAEFNKNVLRVLNRELGADFDPDRFDHVAVWDPEREWVE
;
A
#
# COMPACT_ATOMS: atom_id res chain seq x y z
N ARG A 1 -4.26 -10.08 -7.02
CA ARG A 1 -4.84 -11.42 -6.70
C ARG A 1 -3.90 -12.29 -5.87
N ALA A 2 -2.69 -12.59 -6.36
CA ALA A 2 -1.72 -13.47 -5.67
C ALA A 2 -1.43 -13.04 -4.21
N GLU A 3 -1.15 -11.76 -3.98
CA GLU A 3 -0.91 -11.26 -2.60
C GLU A 3 -2.10 -11.53 -1.66
N ARG A 4 -3.33 -11.39 -2.15
CA ARG A 4 -4.54 -11.70 -1.36
C ARG A 4 -4.64 -13.18 -1.02
N GLU A 5 -4.27 -14.07 -1.94
CA GLU A 5 -4.23 -15.53 -1.68
C GLU A 5 -3.19 -15.87 -0.60
N ILE A 6 -2.03 -15.24 -0.63
CA ILE A 6 -1.00 -15.38 0.41
C ILE A 6 -1.55 -14.88 1.76
N LEU A 7 -2.15 -13.68 1.80
CA LEU A 7 -2.72 -13.14 3.03
C LEU A 7 -3.84 -14.02 3.59
N LEU A 8 -4.71 -14.57 2.73
CA LEU A 8 -5.74 -15.52 3.15
C LEU A 8 -5.13 -16.75 3.84
N ALA A 9 -4.07 -17.31 3.27
CA ALA A 9 -3.42 -18.50 3.82
C ALA A 9 -2.56 -18.21 5.05
N ARG A 10 -2.00 -17.00 5.18
CA ARG A 10 -0.92 -16.70 6.14
C ARG A 10 -1.26 -15.68 7.23
N SER A 11 -2.40 -14.98 7.15
CA SER A 11 -2.72 -13.93 8.14
C SER A 11 -2.77 -14.45 9.59
N ALA A 12 -3.25 -15.68 9.81
CA ALA A 12 -3.25 -16.30 11.14
C ALA A 12 -1.82 -16.53 11.68
N GLU A 13 -0.90 -17.01 10.83
CA GLU A 13 0.51 -17.18 11.20
C GLU A 13 1.19 -15.84 11.47
N ILE A 14 0.93 -14.82 10.64
CA ILE A 14 1.42 -13.46 10.83
C ILE A 14 0.92 -12.90 12.18
N ALA A 15 -0.37 -13.06 12.48
CA ALA A 15 -0.95 -12.61 13.74
C ALA A 15 -0.37 -13.34 14.96
N ASP A 16 -0.06 -14.63 14.82
CA ASP A 16 0.55 -15.45 15.87
C ASP A 16 1.99 -15.05 16.18
N ARG A 17 2.80 -14.85 15.13
CA ARG A 17 4.20 -14.43 15.27
C ARG A 17 4.34 -13.01 15.80
N THR A 18 3.53 -12.09 15.28
CA THR A 18 3.70 -10.67 15.58
C THR A 18 3.01 -10.26 16.88
N ARG A 19 1.90 -10.94 17.24
CA ARG A 19 1.01 -10.54 18.34
C ARG A 19 0.68 -9.04 18.33
N ALA A 20 0.62 -8.45 17.13
CA ALA A 20 0.59 -7.01 17.00
C ALA A 20 -0.67 -6.41 17.64
N ARG A 21 -0.46 -5.34 18.42
CA ARG A 21 -1.53 -4.54 19.02
C ARG A 21 -1.99 -3.43 18.08
N THR A 22 -1.07 -2.94 17.26
CA THR A 22 -1.32 -1.88 16.28
C THR A 22 -0.94 -2.37 14.90
N LEU A 23 -1.89 -2.31 13.95
CA LEU A 23 -1.61 -2.46 12.53
C LEU A 23 -1.51 -1.08 11.89
N ILE A 24 -0.39 -0.80 11.24
CA ILE A 24 -0.15 0.41 10.45
C ILE A 24 -0.10 -0.03 9.00
N GLU A 25 -0.81 0.65 8.12
CA GLU A 25 -0.78 0.34 6.69
C GLU A 25 -0.38 1.57 5.88
N LEU A 26 0.69 1.44 5.10
CA LEU A 26 1.14 2.46 4.17
C LEU A 26 0.47 2.24 2.82
N GLY A 27 -0.19 3.28 2.29
CA GLY A 27 -0.96 3.22 1.05
C GLY A 27 -2.25 2.41 1.21
N ALA A 28 -3.03 2.70 2.25
CA ALA A 28 -4.15 1.86 2.66
C ALA A 28 -5.27 1.73 1.61
N GLY A 29 -5.44 2.71 0.71
CA GLY A 29 -6.43 2.64 -0.37
C GLY A 29 -7.82 2.21 0.13
N SER A 30 -8.37 1.13 -0.44
CA SER A 30 -9.68 0.55 -0.06
C SER A 30 -9.64 -0.42 1.15
N ALA A 31 -8.46 -0.73 1.68
CA ALA A 31 -8.22 -1.62 2.82
C ALA A 31 -8.79 -3.07 2.71
N GLU A 32 -9.13 -3.55 1.50
CA GLU A 32 -9.71 -4.88 1.30
C GLU A 32 -8.78 -6.02 1.74
N LYS A 33 -7.49 -5.93 1.41
CA LYS A 33 -6.47 -6.91 1.82
C LYS A 33 -6.20 -6.83 3.32
N THR A 34 -6.25 -5.63 3.88
CA THR A 34 -5.99 -5.31 5.28
C THR A 34 -6.98 -5.97 6.21
N ARG A 35 -8.24 -6.11 5.80
CA ARG A 35 -9.28 -6.84 6.56
C ARG A 35 -8.86 -8.27 6.93
N LEU A 36 -8.01 -8.92 6.13
CA LEU A 36 -7.49 -10.25 6.43
C LEU A 36 -6.56 -10.21 7.66
N LEU A 37 -5.66 -9.21 7.70
CA LEU A 37 -4.74 -9.00 8.82
C LEU A 37 -5.49 -8.53 10.08
N LEU A 38 -6.41 -7.56 9.93
CA LEU A 38 -7.24 -7.07 11.03
C LEU A 38 -8.06 -8.21 11.67
N SER A 39 -8.70 -9.05 10.85
CA SER A 39 -9.49 -10.18 11.34
C SER A 39 -8.62 -11.21 12.06
N ALA A 40 -7.43 -11.52 11.53
CA ALA A 40 -6.51 -12.45 12.18
C ALA A 40 -5.98 -11.91 13.52
N LEU A 41 -5.58 -10.64 13.59
CA LEU A 41 -5.12 -10.00 14.83
C LEU A 41 -6.26 -9.86 15.85
N ARG A 42 -7.51 -9.66 15.41
CA ARG A 42 -8.69 -9.66 16.28
C ARG A 42 -9.00 -11.05 16.82
N ALA A 43 -8.97 -12.08 15.97
CA ALA A 43 -9.18 -13.47 16.39
C ALA A 43 -8.11 -13.93 17.40
N ALA A 44 -6.88 -13.42 17.25
CA ALA A 44 -5.78 -13.58 18.20
C ALA A 44 -5.97 -12.84 19.53
N GLY A 45 -6.97 -11.96 19.66
CA GLY A 45 -7.21 -11.15 20.87
C GLY A 45 -6.25 -9.98 21.07
N THR A 46 -5.30 -9.75 20.14
CA THR A 46 -4.24 -8.74 20.30
C THR A 46 -4.59 -7.38 19.72
N LEU A 47 -5.43 -7.31 18.69
CA LEU A 47 -5.71 -6.06 17.98
C LEU A 47 -6.33 -5.00 18.91
N ARG A 48 -5.77 -3.79 18.88
CA ARG A 48 -6.25 -2.60 19.62
C ARG A 48 -6.40 -1.39 18.71
N ARG A 49 -5.47 -1.19 17.78
CA ARG A 49 -5.44 0.01 16.93
C ARG A 49 -5.15 -0.33 15.48
N TYR A 50 -5.78 0.42 14.58
CA TYR A 50 -5.46 0.45 13.15
C TYR A 50 -5.12 1.89 12.73
N VAL A 51 -4.03 2.03 11.98
CA VAL A 51 -3.51 3.32 11.51
C VAL A 51 -3.35 3.24 9.98
N PRO A 52 -4.40 3.57 9.22
CA PRO A 52 -4.27 3.70 7.77
C PRO A 52 -3.56 5.00 7.41
N VAL A 53 -2.62 4.91 6.47
CA VAL A 53 -1.80 6.03 5.99
C VAL A 53 -1.96 6.14 4.48
N ASP A 54 -2.35 7.30 3.99
CA ASP A 54 -2.56 7.56 2.56
C ASP A 54 -2.47 9.07 2.28
N VAL A 55 -2.17 9.46 1.04
CA VAL A 55 -2.23 10.86 0.61
C VAL A 55 -3.67 11.32 0.36
N SER A 56 -4.57 10.37 0.10
CA SER A 56 -5.98 10.65 -0.17
C SER A 56 -6.82 10.65 1.12
N GLU A 57 -7.14 11.84 1.63
CA GLU A 57 -8.05 12.01 2.76
C GLU A 57 -9.42 11.35 2.52
N SER A 58 -9.96 11.47 1.30
CA SER A 58 -11.27 10.91 0.95
C SER A 58 -11.27 9.38 0.99
N ALA A 59 -10.18 8.73 0.56
CA ALA A 59 -10.02 7.28 0.66
C ALA A 59 -9.98 6.83 2.12
N LEU A 60 -9.22 7.52 2.96
CA LEU A 60 -9.12 7.24 4.40
C LEU A 60 -10.46 7.40 5.12
N LEU A 61 -11.22 8.46 4.82
CA LEU A 61 -12.55 8.68 5.42
C LEU A 61 -13.56 7.60 5.00
N GLY A 62 -13.52 7.17 3.73
CA GLY A 62 -14.37 6.09 3.22
C GLY A 62 -14.07 4.76 3.90
N ALA A 63 -12.79 4.35 3.90
CA ALA A 63 -12.36 3.08 4.51
C ALA A 63 -12.57 3.08 6.02
N GLY A 64 -12.25 4.18 6.71
CA GLY A 64 -12.37 4.30 8.16
C GLY A 64 -13.80 4.09 8.68
N LYS A 65 -14.80 4.66 8.00
CA LYS A 65 -16.22 4.48 8.38
C LYS A 65 -16.68 3.03 8.28
N ALA A 66 -16.30 2.34 7.21
CA ALA A 66 -16.63 0.92 7.02
C ALA A 66 -15.96 0.06 8.12
N LEU A 67 -14.68 0.28 8.38
CA LEU A 67 -13.92 -0.48 9.38
C LEU A 67 -14.44 -0.28 10.80
N LEU A 68 -14.88 0.92 11.18
CA LEU A 68 -15.48 1.15 12.50
C LEU A 68 -16.77 0.36 12.71
N ALA A 69 -17.55 0.12 11.65
CA ALA A 69 -18.75 -0.72 11.72
C ALA A 69 -18.40 -2.22 11.78
N GLU A 70 -17.40 -2.66 11.01
CA GLU A 70 -16.97 -4.06 10.91
C GLU A 70 -16.21 -4.54 12.17
N TYR A 71 -15.47 -3.64 12.83
CA TYR A 71 -14.61 -3.94 13.98
C TYR A 71 -14.99 -3.11 15.22
N PRO A 72 -16.11 -3.43 15.90
CA PRO A 72 -16.51 -2.73 17.13
C PRO A 72 -15.40 -2.74 18.18
N GLY A 73 -15.08 -1.55 18.70
CA GLY A 73 -14.02 -1.36 19.72
C GLY A 73 -12.61 -1.18 19.15
N LEU A 74 -12.41 -1.24 17.84
CA LEU A 74 -11.13 -0.92 17.20
C LEU A 74 -10.89 0.60 17.23
N ALA A 75 -9.76 1.03 17.77
CA ALA A 75 -9.31 2.41 17.61
C ALA A 75 -8.76 2.61 16.20
N VAL A 76 -9.38 3.49 15.41
CA VAL A 76 -8.90 3.86 14.08
C VAL A 76 -8.35 5.29 14.13
N GLN A 77 -7.07 5.45 13.76
CA GLN A 77 -6.39 6.74 13.69
C GLN A 77 -5.79 6.91 12.29
N ALA A 78 -6.54 7.53 11.37
CA ALA A 78 -6.06 7.80 10.02
C ALA A 78 -4.99 8.89 10.02
N VAL A 79 -3.99 8.73 9.14
CA VAL A 79 -2.91 9.70 8.94
C VAL A 79 -2.87 10.07 7.46
N VAL A 80 -3.19 11.33 7.15
CA VAL A 80 -3.01 11.86 5.79
C VAL A 80 -1.54 12.26 5.66
N ALA A 81 -0.78 11.48 4.89
CA ALA A 81 0.65 11.70 4.75
C ALA A 81 1.19 11.07 3.46
N ASP A 82 2.18 11.72 2.88
CA ASP A 82 3.09 11.10 1.92
C ASP A 82 4.08 10.22 2.70
N PHE A 83 3.86 8.91 2.65
CA PHE A 83 4.69 7.95 3.39
C PHE A 83 6.14 7.87 2.88
N THR A 84 6.49 8.47 1.75
CA THR A 84 7.89 8.51 1.28
C THR A 84 8.73 9.51 2.06
N HIS A 85 8.10 10.58 2.57
CA HIS A 85 8.80 11.68 3.25
C HIS A 85 8.32 11.95 4.68
N GLN A 86 7.14 11.44 5.05
CA GLN A 86 6.43 11.86 6.27
C GLN A 86 6.14 10.71 7.25
N LEU A 87 6.95 9.64 7.24
CA LEU A 87 6.84 8.54 8.22
C LEU A 87 6.99 9.00 9.68
N GLY A 88 7.64 10.15 9.92
CA GLY A 88 7.72 10.77 11.25
C GLY A 88 6.36 11.23 11.81
N LEU A 89 5.32 11.34 10.98
CA LEU A 89 3.95 11.66 11.42
C LEU A 89 3.19 10.44 11.96
N LEU A 90 3.75 9.24 11.84
CA LEU A 90 3.11 8.04 12.37
C LEU A 90 2.98 8.16 13.89
N PRO A 91 1.81 7.84 14.46
CA PRO A 91 1.62 7.92 15.89
C PRO A 91 2.54 6.95 16.62
N HIS A 92 3.19 7.46 17.66
CA HIS A 92 3.84 6.60 18.64
C HIS A 92 2.78 5.79 19.40
N GLY A 93 3.18 4.62 19.89
CA GLY A 93 2.28 3.77 20.66
C GLY A 93 2.99 2.55 21.20
N GLU A 94 2.32 1.86 22.12
CA GLU A 94 2.81 0.60 22.65
C GLU A 94 2.88 -0.47 21.54
N GLY A 95 4.03 -1.13 21.44
CA GLY A 95 4.20 -2.30 20.60
C GLY A 95 3.57 -3.57 21.18
N PRO A 96 3.64 -4.70 20.45
CA PRO A 96 4.22 -4.80 19.11
C PRO A 96 3.36 -4.12 18.04
N ARG A 97 3.99 -3.37 17.13
CA ARG A 97 3.36 -2.80 15.93
C ARG A 97 3.68 -3.67 14.73
N LEU A 98 2.72 -3.82 13.83
CA LEU A 98 2.92 -4.38 12.50
C LEU A 98 2.74 -3.26 11.48
N LEU A 99 3.82 -2.87 10.80
CA LEU A 99 3.77 -1.95 9.66
C LEU A 99 3.65 -2.80 8.39
N ALA A 100 2.51 -2.69 7.70
CA ALA A 100 2.23 -3.36 6.45
C ALA A 100 2.44 -2.39 5.29
N PHE A 101 3.25 -2.79 4.31
CA PHE A 101 3.41 -2.10 3.03
C PHE A 101 3.21 -3.12 1.92
N LEU A 102 1.99 -3.11 1.36
CA LEU A 102 1.48 -4.18 0.51
C LEU A 102 1.37 -3.71 -0.95
N GLY A 103 1.03 -4.64 -1.84
CA GLY A 103 0.75 -4.37 -3.25
C GLY A 103 1.99 -4.17 -4.12
N SER A 104 3.19 -4.46 -3.61
CA SER A 104 4.45 -4.15 -4.29
C SER A 104 4.65 -2.66 -4.58
N THR A 105 3.99 -1.78 -3.83
CA THR A 105 4.11 -0.32 -3.95
C THR A 105 5.56 0.15 -3.72
N VAL A 106 6.37 -0.63 -2.99
CA VAL A 106 7.81 -0.40 -2.84
C VAL A 106 8.57 -0.45 -4.17
N GLY A 107 8.02 -1.13 -5.19
CA GLY A 107 8.57 -1.20 -6.53
C GLY A 107 8.42 0.10 -7.33
N ASN A 108 7.56 1.02 -6.89
CA ASN A 108 7.39 2.34 -7.53
C ASN A 108 8.48 3.34 -7.10
N LEU A 109 9.35 2.95 -6.16
CA LEU A 109 10.46 3.78 -5.70
C LEU A 109 11.71 3.42 -6.49
N GLU A 110 12.42 4.44 -6.98
CA GLU A 110 13.74 4.24 -7.57
C GLU A 110 14.70 3.61 -6.55
N PRO A 111 15.77 2.92 -6.98
CA PRO A 111 16.66 2.21 -6.06
C PRO A 111 17.18 3.06 -4.88
N GLY A 112 17.59 4.32 -5.13
CA GLY A 112 18.05 5.21 -4.07
C GLY A 112 16.92 5.63 -3.12
N GLU A 113 15.75 6.00 -3.66
CA GLU A 113 14.58 6.36 -2.87
C GLU A 113 14.07 5.19 -2.02
N ARG A 114 14.16 3.97 -2.55
CA ARG A 114 13.79 2.74 -1.85
C ARG A 114 14.71 2.45 -0.67
N ASP A 115 16.01 2.66 -0.82
CA ASP A 115 16.98 2.51 0.26
C ASP A 115 16.70 3.52 1.39
N ASP A 116 16.50 4.79 1.03
CA ASP A 116 16.15 5.86 1.97
C ASP A 116 14.82 5.58 2.67
N PHE A 117 13.82 5.13 1.93
CA PHE A 117 12.51 4.75 2.47
C PHE A 117 12.62 3.60 3.47
N LEU A 118 13.35 2.52 3.13
CA LEU A 118 13.51 1.38 4.05
C LEU A 118 14.32 1.76 5.30
N ALA A 119 15.32 2.66 5.17
CA ALA A 119 16.03 3.24 6.30
C ALA A 119 15.09 4.08 7.19
N ALA A 120 14.20 4.88 6.58
CA ALA A 120 13.20 5.64 7.31
C ALA A 120 12.18 4.73 8.02
N VAL A 121 11.69 3.67 7.37
CA VAL A 121 10.84 2.63 7.99
C VAL A 121 11.55 2.02 9.20
N ARG A 122 12.83 1.65 9.07
CA ARG A 122 13.62 1.13 10.19
C ARG A 122 13.70 2.13 11.35
N SER A 123 13.82 3.43 11.07
CA SER A 123 13.96 4.46 12.10
C SER A 123 12.70 4.66 12.96
N VAL A 124 11.51 4.35 12.42
CA VAL A 124 10.22 4.53 13.12
C VAL A 124 9.70 3.27 13.82
N LEU A 125 10.38 2.14 13.64
CA LEU A 125 10.08 0.86 14.29
C LEU A 125 10.95 0.66 15.53
N ALA A 126 10.33 0.20 16.62
CA ALA A 126 11.04 -0.17 17.84
C ALA A 126 11.42 -1.66 17.85
N PRO A 127 12.36 -2.09 18.70
CA PRO A 127 12.60 -3.51 18.94
C PRO A 127 11.29 -4.22 19.33
N GLY A 128 10.96 -5.30 18.62
CA GLY A 128 9.71 -6.04 18.79
C GLY A 128 8.59 -5.63 17.85
N ASP A 129 8.74 -4.54 17.08
CA ASP A 129 7.86 -4.23 15.96
C ASP A 129 8.25 -5.03 14.71
N PHE A 130 7.32 -5.13 13.76
CA PHE A 130 7.45 -5.94 12.56
C PHE A 130 7.13 -5.14 11.30
N LEU A 131 7.85 -5.42 10.22
CA LEU A 131 7.54 -5.01 8.86
C LEU A 131 6.96 -6.21 8.09
N LEU A 132 5.81 -6.02 7.47
CA LEU A 132 5.25 -6.93 6.46
C LEU A 132 5.29 -6.23 5.11
N LEU A 133 6.18 -6.69 4.24
CA LEU A 133 6.44 -6.10 2.92
C LEU A 133 5.94 -7.04 1.82
N GLY A 134 5.08 -6.53 0.94
CA GLY A 134 4.73 -7.20 -0.31
C GLY A 134 5.69 -6.78 -1.42
N THR A 135 6.30 -7.76 -2.08
CA THR A 135 7.17 -7.55 -3.25
C THR A 135 6.71 -8.45 -4.38
N ASP A 136 6.40 -7.88 -5.53
CA ASP A 136 6.22 -8.68 -6.74
C ASP A 136 7.58 -9.17 -7.24
N LEU A 137 7.63 -10.40 -7.75
CA LEU A 137 8.87 -11.06 -8.15
C LEU A 137 9.06 -11.01 -9.66
N VAL A 138 10.31 -11.01 -10.11
CA VAL A 138 10.64 -11.20 -11.53
C VAL A 138 10.03 -12.50 -12.01
N LYS A 139 9.38 -12.42 -13.17
CA LYS A 139 8.68 -13.53 -13.83
C LYS A 139 8.81 -13.36 -15.34
N ASP A 140 8.13 -14.22 -16.08
CA ASP A 140 8.09 -14.13 -17.55
C ASP A 140 7.71 -12.71 -18.03
N ARG A 141 8.43 -12.21 -19.04
CA ARG A 141 8.30 -10.84 -19.55
C ARG A 141 6.88 -10.55 -20.03
N ASP A 142 6.28 -11.47 -20.78
CA ASP A 142 4.95 -11.24 -21.36
C ASP A 142 3.90 -11.16 -20.26
N THR A 143 4.08 -11.95 -19.19
CA THR A 143 3.25 -11.86 -17.99
C THR A 143 3.39 -10.51 -17.27
N LEU A 144 4.60 -9.95 -17.21
CA LEU A 144 4.85 -8.65 -16.61
C LEU A 144 4.23 -7.53 -17.44
N VAL A 145 4.51 -7.47 -18.74
CA VAL A 145 3.99 -6.41 -19.62
C VAL A 145 2.46 -6.46 -19.65
N ALA A 146 1.84 -7.64 -19.79
CA ALA A 146 0.39 -7.77 -19.81
C ALA A 146 -0.31 -7.37 -18.50
N ALA A 147 0.42 -7.34 -17.37
CA ALA A 147 -0.12 -6.84 -16.10
C ALA A 147 -0.21 -5.30 -16.05
N TYR A 148 0.55 -4.60 -16.89
CA TYR A 148 0.58 -3.14 -16.99
C TYR A 148 0.01 -2.61 -18.32
N ASP A 149 -0.23 -3.47 -19.30
CA ASP A 149 -0.93 -3.15 -20.55
C ASP A 149 -2.09 -4.11 -20.75
N ASP A 150 -3.16 -3.91 -19.96
CA ASP A 150 -4.32 -4.80 -20.00
C ASP A 150 -5.16 -4.59 -21.27
N THR A 151 -5.70 -5.69 -21.78
CA THR A 151 -6.46 -5.72 -23.04
C THR A 151 -7.79 -4.96 -23.00
N VAL A 152 -8.26 -4.55 -21.82
CA VAL A 152 -9.51 -3.79 -21.63
C VAL A 152 -9.25 -2.29 -21.42
N GLY A 153 -7.99 -1.85 -21.45
CA GLY A 153 -7.58 -0.44 -21.46
C GLY A 153 -7.68 0.28 -20.12
N VAL A 154 -7.84 -0.44 -19.00
CA VAL A 154 -8.01 0.17 -17.67
C VAL A 154 -6.72 0.85 -17.21
N THR A 155 -5.56 0.23 -17.45
CA THR A 155 -4.25 0.76 -17.07
C THR A 155 -3.86 1.95 -17.95
N ALA A 156 -4.22 1.91 -19.24
CA ALA A 156 -4.06 3.06 -20.13
C ALA A 156 -4.87 4.27 -19.65
N GLU A 157 -6.15 4.08 -19.28
CA GLU A 157 -6.98 5.15 -18.73
C GLU A 157 -6.47 5.66 -17.38
N PHE A 158 -5.97 4.76 -16.52
CA PHE A 158 -5.35 5.14 -15.26
C PHE A 158 -4.09 5.99 -15.48
N ASN A 159 -3.20 5.58 -16.38
CA ASN A 159 -1.98 6.33 -16.69
C ASN A 159 -2.32 7.71 -17.27
N LYS A 160 -3.21 7.76 -18.27
CA LYS A 160 -3.67 9.01 -18.91
C LYS A 160 -4.42 9.95 -17.94
N ASN A 161 -4.93 9.46 -16.83
CA ASN A 161 -5.62 10.30 -15.84
C ASN A 161 -4.71 11.40 -15.27
N VAL A 162 -3.38 11.20 -15.24
CA VAL A 162 -2.45 12.25 -14.81
C VAL A 162 -2.59 13.52 -15.65
N LEU A 163 -2.81 13.39 -16.97
CA LEU A 163 -3.01 14.52 -17.87
C LEU A 163 -4.28 15.30 -17.53
N ARG A 164 -5.36 14.59 -17.17
CA ARG A 164 -6.62 15.19 -16.74
C ARG A 164 -6.46 15.92 -15.40
N VAL A 165 -5.64 15.38 -14.49
CA VAL A 165 -5.29 16.05 -13.23
C VAL A 165 -4.50 17.33 -13.50
N LEU A 166 -3.48 17.29 -14.38
CA LEU A 166 -2.71 18.49 -14.75
C LEU A 166 -3.60 19.57 -15.36
N ASN A 167 -4.53 19.21 -16.24
CA ASN A 167 -5.48 20.18 -16.82
C ASN A 167 -6.34 20.85 -15.74
N ARG A 168 -6.86 20.06 -14.78
CA ARG A 168 -7.73 20.57 -13.72
C ARG A 168 -6.97 21.43 -12.70
N GLU A 169 -5.83 20.96 -12.22
CA GLU A 169 -5.11 21.59 -11.11
C GLU A 169 -4.18 22.72 -11.56
N LEU A 170 -3.62 22.64 -12.77
CA LEU A 170 -2.61 23.58 -13.26
C LEU A 170 -3.08 24.39 -14.49
N GLY A 171 -4.32 24.20 -14.94
CA GLY A 171 -4.86 24.90 -16.10
C GLY A 171 -4.18 24.53 -17.43
N ALA A 172 -3.62 23.32 -17.52
CA ALA A 172 -3.08 22.77 -18.75
C ALA A 172 -4.20 22.38 -19.74
N ASP A 173 -3.82 22.05 -20.98
CA ASP A 173 -4.73 21.75 -22.09
C ASP A 173 -4.41 20.44 -22.83
N PHE A 174 -3.86 19.46 -22.10
CA PHE A 174 -3.55 18.15 -22.68
C PHE A 174 -4.82 17.46 -23.21
N ASP A 175 -4.72 16.89 -24.40
CA ASP A 175 -5.71 15.97 -24.95
C ASP A 175 -5.21 14.52 -24.73
N PRO A 176 -5.80 13.75 -23.79
CA PRO A 176 -5.36 12.39 -23.48
C PRO A 176 -5.43 11.41 -24.66
N ASP A 177 -6.24 11.70 -25.68
CA ASP A 177 -6.36 10.86 -26.87
C ASP A 177 -5.16 11.00 -27.82
N ARG A 178 -4.34 12.04 -27.62
CA ARG A 178 -3.09 12.28 -28.39
C ARG A 178 -1.85 11.64 -27.77
N PHE A 179 -2.01 10.88 -26.69
CA PHE A 179 -0.94 10.15 -26.03
C PHE A 179 -1.24 8.66 -26.08
N ASP A 180 -0.27 7.85 -26.53
CA ASP A 180 -0.39 6.40 -26.45
C ASP A 180 0.12 5.92 -25.09
N HIS A 181 -0.58 4.94 -24.52
CA HIS A 181 -0.07 4.19 -23.37
C HIS A 181 0.89 3.12 -23.88
N VAL A 182 2.09 3.04 -23.29
CA VAL A 182 3.09 2.04 -23.63
C VAL A 182 3.70 1.55 -22.31
N ALA A 183 3.64 0.24 -22.06
CA ALA A 183 4.33 -0.40 -20.94
C ALA A 183 5.54 -1.17 -21.47
N VAL A 184 6.72 -0.94 -20.91
CA VAL A 184 7.98 -1.56 -21.34
C VAL A 184 8.67 -2.25 -20.18
N TRP A 185 9.07 -3.50 -20.36
CA TRP A 185 9.98 -4.17 -19.43
C TRP A 185 11.43 -3.80 -19.74
N ASP A 186 12.13 -3.21 -18.79
CA ASP A 186 13.58 -3.00 -18.86
C ASP A 186 14.31 -4.17 -18.14
N PRO A 187 15.02 -5.02 -18.91
CA PRO A 187 15.67 -6.22 -18.38
C PRO A 187 16.98 -5.93 -17.65
N GLU A 188 17.59 -4.75 -17.81
CA GLU A 188 18.83 -4.40 -17.09
C GLU A 188 18.52 -4.01 -15.65
N ARG A 189 17.40 -3.31 -15.45
CA ARG A 189 16.94 -2.85 -14.14
C ARG A 189 15.92 -3.78 -13.48
N GLU A 190 15.40 -4.75 -14.23
CA GLU A 190 14.33 -5.66 -13.83
C GLU A 190 13.07 -4.93 -13.33
N TRP A 191 12.59 -3.94 -14.10
CA TRP A 191 11.40 -3.15 -13.78
C TRP A 191 10.51 -2.88 -15.01
N VAL A 192 9.24 -2.56 -14.78
CA VAL A 192 8.30 -2.12 -15.82
C VAL A 192 8.21 -0.59 -15.78
N GLU A 193 8.39 0.04 -16.92
CA GLU A 193 8.15 1.48 -17.19
C GLU A 193 6.81 1.71 -17.91
#